data_AF-A0A9E4ESA0-F1
#
_entry.id   AF-A0A9E4ESA0-F1
#
_cell.length_a   1.000
_cell.length_b   1.000
_cell.length_c   1.000
_cell.angle_alpha   90.00
_cell.angle_beta   90.00
_cell.angle_gamma   90.00
#
_symmetry.space_group_name_H-M   'P 1'
#
loop_
_entity.id
_entity.type
_entity.pdbx_description
1 polymer ?
#
loop_
_entity_poly.entity_id
_entity_poly.type
_entity_poly.pdbx_seq_one_letter_code
_entity_poly.pdbx_strand_id
1 'polypeptide(L)'
;MRIFDRYADLLSYVETQGLHPEILGSAPDKAPVVSLRTGGEKLPAIFISAGSHSTEQAGVGSAVGLLKELDTEHQTYVIPSRDPMGMNGYGYALSLGLGEEPDVGSVEDVRDLLTERGEVLYEQDETLLAIIGEYGYSTTGLLGRFEVGADFLEPLLGRRIFYPSSEEGIEGTAPCQRAYTLIVSPEGEVLHVNRFHDTPWAPVESRCARNLMARIEPGLTLDLHEYGGDGFWFSARHQRSEDDEIWEKRMADSMIRAVVDSGAQIAPQGYAPGPFFETGEPGVLWLIAAERGEGLNLADYGANRYGPSFTIETGMTMRGGYRERVETSMLAARTAISVFEERWR
;
A
#
# COMPACT_ATOMS: atom_id res chain seq x y z
N MET A 1 -5.83 -10.89 15.72
CA MET A 1 -5.13 -10.03 14.75
C MET A 1 -4.19 -9.11 15.51
N ARG A 2 -3.05 -8.74 14.92
CA ARG A 2 -1.98 -8.01 15.61
C ARG A 2 -1.55 -6.82 14.75
N ILE A 3 -1.46 -5.65 15.37
CA ILE A 3 -0.76 -4.49 14.81
C ILE A 3 0.73 -4.71 15.08
N PHE A 4 1.56 -4.41 14.08
CA PHE A 4 3.01 -4.52 14.18
C PHE A 4 3.59 -3.14 14.39
N ASP A 5 4.25 -2.91 15.53
CA ASP A 5 4.79 -1.58 15.85
C ASP A 5 5.99 -1.26 14.97
N ARG A 6 6.87 -2.24 14.75
CA ARG A 6 8.03 -2.14 13.86
C ARG A 6 8.01 -3.23 12.78
N TYR A 7 8.76 -2.99 11.70
CA TYR A 7 8.94 -3.97 10.63
C TYR A 7 9.59 -5.27 11.14
N ALA A 8 10.53 -5.16 12.08
CA ALA A 8 11.16 -6.32 12.71
C ALA A 8 10.17 -7.20 13.50
N ASP A 9 9.11 -6.60 14.07
CA ASP A 9 8.06 -7.36 14.77
C ASP A 9 7.24 -8.20 13.79
N LEU A 10 6.95 -7.66 12.61
CA LEU A 10 6.30 -8.38 11.52
C LEU A 10 7.14 -9.57 11.08
N LEU A 11 8.43 -9.36 10.79
CA LEU A 11 9.35 -10.43 10.37
C LEU A 11 9.49 -11.51 11.44
N SER A 12 9.72 -11.11 12.69
CA SER A 12 9.81 -12.03 13.82
C SER A 12 8.52 -12.83 13.99
N TYR A 13 7.37 -12.18 13.83
CA TYR A 13 6.09 -12.86 13.93
C TYR A 13 5.93 -13.94 12.86
N VAL A 14 6.14 -13.62 11.58
CA VAL A 14 5.96 -14.61 10.50
C VAL A 14 6.93 -15.80 10.65
N GLU A 15 8.17 -15.56 11.09
CA GLU A 15 9.13 -16.63 11.38
C GLU A 15 8.68 -17.52 12.54
N THR A 16 8.13 -16.94 13.63
CA THR A 16 7.59 -17.74 14.74
C THR A 16 6.38 -18.59 14.36
N GLN A 17 5.70 -18.24 13.26
CA GLN A 17 4.63 -19.06 12.70
C GLN A 17 5.15 -20.19 11.79
N GLY A 18 6.48 -20.36 11.66
CA GLY A 18 7.09 -21.36 10.80
C GLY A 18 7.08 -20.99 9.32
N LEU A 19 6.76 -19.75 8.98
CA LEU A 19 6.85 -19.25 7.62
C LEU A 19 8.29 -18.81 7.34
N HIS A 20 8.76 -19.05 6.12
CA HIS A 20 10.13 -18.73 5.70
C HIS A 20 10.09 -17.62 4.65
N PRO A 21 10.41 -16.37 5.02
CA PRO A 21 10.43 -15.27 4.07
C PRO A 21 11.56 -15.43 3.04
N GLU A 22 11.24 -15.25 1.76
CA GLU A 22 12.21 -15.04 0.69
C GLU A 22 12.55 -13.55 0.64
N ILE A 23 13.83 -13.20 0.75
CA ILE A 23 14.29 -11.82 0.55
C ILE A 23 14.32 -11.53 -0.96
N LEU A 24 13.50 -10.59 -1.41
CA LEU A 24 13.45 -10.14 -2.80
C LEU A 24 14.48 -9.05 -3.11
N GLY A 25 14.85 -8.28 -2.09
CA GLY A 25 15.77 -7.16 -2.15
C GLY A 25 15.83 -6.42 -0.82
N SER A 26 16.44 -5.23 -0.80
CA SER A 26 16.58 -4.42 0.40
C SER A 26 16.23 -2.97 0.14
N ALA A 27 15.41 -2.38 1.01
CA ALA A 27 15.21 -0.95 1.08
C ALA A 27 16.53 -0.23 1.44
N PRO A 28 16.64 1.10 1.28
CA PRO A 28 17.92 1.81 1.47
C PRO A 28 18.44 1.87 2.90
N ASP A 29 17.59 1.68 3.91
CA ASP A 29 18.00 1.39 5.28
C ASP A 29 18.54 -0.04 5.49
N LYS A 30 18.58 -0.84 4.41
CA LYS A 30 18.92 -2.26 4.33
C LYS A 30 17.86 -3.21 4.89
N ALA A 31 16.69 -2.72 5.29
CA ALA A 31 15.58 -3.58 5.66
C ALA A 31 15.18 -4.44 4.45
N PRO A 32 14.95 -5.76 4.63
CA PRO A 32 14.61 -6.62 3.51
C PRO A 32 13.19 -6.30 3.01
N VAL A 33 12.96 -6.40 1.71
CA VAL A 33 11.61 -6.56 1.15
C VAL A 33 11.40 -8.06 0.94
N VAL A 34 10.38 -8.63 1.58
CA VAL A 34 10.20 -10.09 1.63
C VAL A 34 8.93 -10.56 0.94
N SER A 35 8.97 -11.76 0.38
CA SER A 35 7.79 -12.53 -0.01
C SER A 35 7.65 -13.77 0.85
N LEU A 36 6.41 -14.16 1.12
CA LEU A 36 6.07 -15.42 1.77
C LEU A 36 5.15 -16.23 0.85
N ARG A 37 5.31 -17.55 0.87
CA ARG A 37 4.49 -18.47 0.09
C ARG A 37 3.46 -19.15 0.99
N THR A 38 2.23 -19.30 0.48
CA THR A 38 1.14 -20.08 1.07
C THR A 38 0.29 -20.74 -0.03
N GLY A 39 -0.77 -21.44 0.34
CA GLY A 39 -1.63 -22.20 -0.58
C GLY A 39 -0.97 -23.49 -1.06
N GLY A 40 -1.36 -23.94 -2.26
CA GLY A 40 -0.89 -25.20 -2.86
C GLY A 40 0.17 -25.02 -3.95
N GLU A 41 0.11 -25.91 -4.94
CA GLU A 41 1.08 -26.02 -6.04
C GLU A 41 0.47 -25.67 -7.40
N LYS A 42 -0.86 -25.45 -7.48
CA LYS A 42 -1.59 -25.23 -8.74
C LYS A 42 -1.27 -23.87 -9.34
N LEU A 43 -1.21 -23.83 -10.66
CA LEU A 43 -1.06 -22.61 -11.47
C LEU A 43 -2.40 -22.28 -12.16
N PRO A 44 -2.63 -21.01 -12.53
CA PRO A 44 -1.74 -19.85 -12.34
C PRO A 44 -1.61 -19.42 -10.89
N ALA A 45 -0.50 -18.74 -10.53
CA ALA A 45 -0.27 -18.28 -9.17
C ALA A 45 -1.19 -17.10 -8.80
N ILE A 46 -1.39 -16.87 -7.50
CA ILE A 46 -2.06 -15.70 -6.94
C ILE A 46 -0.99 -14.82 -6.30
N PHE A 47 -1.08 -13.52 -6.53
CA PHE A 47 -0.20 -12.53 -5.93
C PHE A 47 -0.98 -11.59 -5.02
N ILE A 48 -0.54 -11.46 -3.77
CA ILE A 48 -1.14 -10.59 -2.75
C ILE A 48 -0.07 -9.65 -2.22
N SER A 49 -0.42 -8.38 -2.08
CA SER A 49 0.49 -7.35 -1.59
C SER A 49 -0.25 -6.42 -0.62
N ALA A 50 0.49 -5.84 0.33
CA ALA A 50 -0.02 -4.82 1.23
C ALA A 50 1.07 -3.83 1.64
N GLY A 51 0.68 -2.78 2.35
CA GLY A 51 1.60 -1.91 3.08
C GLY A 51 2.58 -1.15 2.18
N SER A 52 2.15 -0.68 1.01
CA SER A 52 2.91 0.36 0.28
C SER A 52 2.79 1.72 0.96
N HIS A 53 1.73 1.92 1.73
CA HIS A 53 1.55 3.06 2.60
C HIS A 53 1.56 2.53 4.02
N SER A 54 2.55 2.95 4.80
CA SER A 54 2.77 2.45 6.16
C SER A 54 1.62 2.74 7.13
N THR A 55 0.79 3.75 6.81
CA THR A 55 -0.43 4.13 7.54
C THR A 55 -1.56 3.10 7.42
N GLU A 56 -1.51 2.23 6.41
CA GLU A 56 -2.57 1.27 6.06
C GLU A 56 -2.32 -0.11 6.72
N GLN A 57 -2.23 -0.11 8.05
CA GLN A 57 -1.85 -1.30 8.83
C GLN A 57 -2.87 -2.45 8.79
N ALA A 58 -4.15 -2.20 8.48
CA ALA A 58 -5.12 -3.28 8.34
C ALA A 58 -4.83 -4.09 7.06
N GLY A 59 -4.29 -3.48 6.00
CA GLY A 59 -3.80 -4.20 4.83
C GLY A 59 -2.68 -5.18 5.19
N VAL A 60 -1.70 -4.73 5.97
CA VAL A 60 -0.59 -5.57 6.47
C VAL A 60 -1.13 -6.72 7.34
N GLY A 61 -2.04 -6.41 8.27
CA GLY A 61 -2.68 -7.41 9.12
C GLY A 61 -3.46 -8.46 8.33
N SER A 62 -4.14 -8.03 7.27
CA SER A 62 -4.92 -8.89 6.37
C SER A 62 -4.02 -9.81 5.56
N ALA A 63 -2.92 -9.30 5.01
CA ALA A 63 -1.93 -10.12 4.31
C ALA A 63 -1.35 -11.22 5.22
N VAL A 64 -1.02 -10.88 6.46
CA VAL A 64 -0.55 -11.86 7.46
C VAL A 64 -1.66 -12.84 7.87
N GLY A 65 -2.90 -12.39 8.00
CA GLY A 65 -4.05 -13.26 8.25
C GLY A 65 -4.26 -14.27 7.13
N LEU A 66 -4.21 -13.81 5.88
CA LEU A 66 -4.33 -14.65 4.68
C LEU A 66 -3.22 -15.69 4.60
N LEU A 67 -1.97 -15.36 4.97
CA LEU A 67 -0.88 -16.34 5.02
C LEU A 67 -1.21 -17.56 5.88
N LYS A 68 -2.03 -17.39 6.93
CA LYS A 68 -2.39 -18.44 7.89
C LYS A 68 -3.70 -19.14 7.59
N GLU A 69 -4.67 -18.39 7.06
CA GLU A 69 -6.07 -18.83 6.97
C GLU A 69 -6.52 -19.13 5.54
N LEU A 70 -5.74 -18.73 4.53
CA LEU A 70 -6.11 -18.97 3.15
C LEU A 70 -5.96 -20.46 2.81
N ASP A 71 -7.09 -21.07 2.47
CA ASP A 71 -7.17 -22.43 1.94
C ASP A 71 -7.41 -22.33 0.42
N THR A 72 -6.39 -22.70 -0.36
CA THR A 72 -6.43 -22.69 -1.82
C THR A 72 -5.42 -23.70 -2.38
N GLU A 73 -5.77 -24.34 -3.49
CA GLU A 73 -4.83 -25.23 -4.20
C GLU A 73 -3.78 -24.45 -5.00
N HIS A 74 -4.01 -23.16 -5.25
CA HIS A 74 -3.12 -22.32 -6.07
C HIS A 74 -1.89 -21.87 -5.29
N GLN A 75 -0.76 -21.77 -5.98
CA GLN A 75 0.42 -21.13 -5.42
C GLN A 75 0.09 -19.68 -5.09
N THR A 76 0.27 -19.28 -3.83
CA THR A 76 0.02 -17.90 -3.40
C THR A 76 1.29 -17.26 -2.88
N TYR A 77 1.63 -16.09 -3.42
CA TYR A 77 2.78 -15.31 -3.01
C TYR A 77 2.32 -14.00 -2.39
N VAL A 78 2.79 -13.71 -1.18
CA VAL A 78 2.37 -12.55 -0.39
C VAL A 78 3.57 -11.65 -0.08
N ILE A 79 3.47 -10.36 -0.37
CA ILE A 79 4.35 -9.32 0.18
C ILE A 79 3.56 -8.59 1.28
N PRO A 80 3.81 -8.89 2.57
CA PRO A 80 2.96 -8.39 3.66
C PRO A 80 3.15 -6.90 3.94
N SER A 81 4.29 -6.33 3.59
CA SER A 81 4.55 -4.89 3.63
C SER A 81 5.60 -4.54 2.59
N ARG A 82 5.30 -3.51 1.79
CA ARG A 82 6.19 -2.98 0.74
C ARG A 82 7.00 -1.79 1.21
N ASP A 83 6.61 -1.11 2.29
CA ASP A 83 7.31 0.04 2.86
C ASP A 83 7.88 -0.28 4.25
N PRO A 84 9.01 -1.01 4.33
CA PRO A 84 9.62 -1.39 5.61
C PRO A 84 10.11 -0.17 6.40
N MET A 85 10.58 0.88 5.72
CA MET A 85 11.09 2.10 6.34
C MET A 85 9.94 2.87 7.02
N GLY A 86 8.86 3.12 6.29
CA GLY A 86 7.71 3.86 6.79
C GLY A 86 7.00 3.17 7.94
N MET A 87 6.99 1.83 7.93
CA MET A 87 6.35 0.99 8.95
C MET A 87 7.01 1.13 10.32
N ASN A 88 8.31 1.48 10.39
CA ASN A 88 9.01 1.67 11.66
C ASN A 88 8.65 2.99 12.36
N GLY A 89 7.86 3.88 11.76
CA GLY A 89 7.43 5.14 12.37
C GLY A 89 8.31 6.34 12.03
N TYR A 90 7.82 7.53 12.38
CA TYR A 90 8.46 8.78 11.97
C TYR A 90 9.76 9.08 12.71
N GLY A 91 9.84 8.77 14.01
CA GLY A 91 11.11 8.83 14.75
C GLY A 91 12.21 7.98 14.11
N TYR A 92 11.88 6.74 13.70
CA TYR A 92 12.82 5.91 12.97
C TYR A 92 13.25 6.53 11.64
N ALA A 93 12.30 7.03 10.84
CA ALA A 93 12.62 7.67 9.57
C ALA A 93 13.57 8.86 9.76
N LEU A 94 13.34 9.70 10.79
CA LEU A 94 14.23 10.80 11.17
C LEU A 94 15.62 10.31 11.57
N SER A 95 15.72 9.17 12.26
CA SER A 95 16.99 8.59 12.69
C SER A 95 17.95 8.30 11.55
N LEU A 96 17.42 8.04 10.35
CA LEU A 96 18.22 7.77 9.15
C LEU A 96 19.03 8.99 8.70
N GLY A 97 18.52 10.21 8.94
CA GLY A 97 19.24 11.46 8.68
C GLY A 97 20.01 11.96 9.90
N LEU A 98 19.47 11.79 11.10
CA LEU A 98 20.03 12.34 12.35
C LEU A 98 21.14 11.48 12.96
N GLY A 99 21.15 10.17 12.69
CA GLY A 99 22.05 9.20 13.33
C GLY A 99 21.60 8.73 14.71
N GLU A 100 20.50 9.27 15.23
CA GLU A 100 19.83 8.87 16.49
C GLU A 100 18.32 8.95 16.31
N GLU A 101 17.55 8.07 16.97
CA GLU A 101 16.09 8.07 16.90
C GLU A 101 15.51 9.09 17.90
N PRO A 102 14.97 10.23 17.43
CA PRO A 102 14.37 11.22 18.32
C PRO A 102 13.02 10.71 18.86
N ASP A 103 12.68 11.18 20.05
CA ASP A 103 11.34 11.02 20.62
C ASP A 103 10.43 12.13 20.08
N VAL A 104 9.52 11.77 19.17
CA VAL A 104 8.54 12.69 18.57
C VAL A 104 7.14 12.11 18.74
N GLY A 105 6.26 12.86 19.40
CA GLY A 105 4.89 12.42 19.69
C GLY A 105 3.83 13.16 18.87
N SER A 106 4.19 14.29 18.26
CA SER A 106 3.27 15.19 17.56
C SER A 106 3.88 15.80 16.30
N VAL A 107 3.03 16.35 15.43
CA VAL A 107 3.48 17.06 14.23
C VAL A 107 4.20 18.36 14.60
N GLU A 108 3.85 18.97 15.73
CA GLU A 108 4.52 20.13 16.31
C GLU A 108 5.96 19.79 16.72
N ASP A 109 6.18 18.68 17.45
CA ASP A 109 7.53 18.21 17.79
C ASP A 109 8.37 17.99 16.52
N VAL A 110 7.74 17.41 15.49
CA VAL A 110 8.38 17.22 14.18
C VAL A 110 8.76 18.58 13.57
N ARG A 111 7.86 19.56 13.56
CA ARG A 111 8.14 20.88 12.99
C ARG A 111 9.31 21.56 13.70
N ASP A 112 9.31 21.55 15.03
CA ASP A 112 10.37 22.16 15.84
C ASP A 112 11.72 21.50 15.55
N LEU A 113 11.76 20.16 15.53
CA LEU A 113 12.96 19.39 15.21
C LEU A 113 13.48 19.69 13.80
N LEU A 114 12.60 19.73 12.79
CA LEU A 114 13.00 20.00 11.41
C LEU A 114 13.53 21.43 11.23
N THR A 115 12.96 22.40 11.95
CA THR A 115 13.41 23.79 11.96
C THR A 115 14.78 23.93 12.62
N GLU A 116 15.03 23.18 13.71
CA GLU A 116 16.29 23.23 14.45
C GLU A 116 17.43 22.48 13.75
N ARG A 117 17.13 21.29 13.19
CA ARG A 117 18.15 20.31 12.77
C ARG A 117 18.27 20.14 11.26
N GLY A 118 17.28 20.61 10.49
CA GLY A 118 17.24 20.47 9.04
C GLY A 118 17.61 21.73 8.28
N GLU A 119 18.00 21.54 7.02
CA GLU A 119 18.05 22.62 6.05
C GLU A 119 16.64 22.77 5.45
N VAL A 120 15.96 23.88 5.77
CA VAL A 120 14.59 24.13 5.30
C VAL A 120 14.62 24.44 3.81
N LEU A 121 13.91 23.62 3.03
CA LEU A 121 13.76 23.78 1.59
C LEU A 121 12.48 24.55 1.24
N TYR A 122 11.42 24.34 2.02
CA TYR A 122 10.13 24.98 1.81
C TYR A 122 9.39 25.15 3.15
N GLU A 123 8.76 26.31 3.33
CA GLU A 123 7.91 26.59 4.48
C GLU A 123 6.75 27.50 4.07
N GLN A 124 5.53 26.97 4.18
CA GLN A 124 4.29 27.74 4.01
C GLN A 124 3.17 27.09 4.81
N ASP A 125 2.45 27.90 5.60
CA ASP A 125 1.37 27.45 6.48
C ASP A 125 1.82 26.27 7.38
N GLU A 126 1.06 25.18 7.38
CA GLU A 126 1.35 23.95 8.12
C GLU A 126 2.43 23.09 7.45
N THR A 127 2.82 23.41 6.21
CA THR A 127 3.77 22.63 5.43
C THR A 127 5.19 23.15 5.63
N LEU A 128 6.01 22.36 6.30
CA LEU A 128 7.46 22.52 6.35
C LEU A 128 8.09 21.31 5.65
N LEU A 129 9.06 21.54 4.78
CA LEU A 129 9.91 20.51 4.18
C LEU A 129 11.36 20.89 4.46
N ALA A 130 12.08 19.99 5.11
CA ALA A 130 13.51 20.14 5.36
C ALA A 130 14.26 18.89 4.90
N ILE A 131 15.54 19.06 4.58
CA ILE A 131 16.45 17.96 4.29
C ILE A 131 17.40 17.75 5.47
N ILE A 132 17.57 16.48 5.85
CA ILE A 132 18.56 16.05 6.86
C ILE A 132 19.30 14.85 6.27
N GLY A 133 20.60 15.00 6.00
CA GLY A 133 21.39 13.98 5.33
C GLY A 133 20.91 13.71 3.91
N GLU A 134 20.50 12.47 3.64
CA GLU A 134 20.05 12.03 2.30
C GLU A 134 18.52 12.01 2.13
N TYR A 135 17.77 12.45 3.14
CA TYR A 135 16.30 12.31 3.16
C TYR A 135 15.60 13.66 3.37
N GLY A 136 14.47 13.81 2.70
CA GLY A 136 13.52 14.88 2.98
C GLY A 136 12.54 14.47 4.08
N TYR A 137 12.08 15.46 4.83
CA TYR A 137 11.15 15.29 5.93
C TYR A 137 10.14 16.43 5.88
N SER A 138 8.86 16.09 5.96
CA SER A 138 7.79 17.07 5.95
C SER A 138 6.77 16.86 7.05
N THR A 139 6.15 17.95 7.48
CA THR A 139 5.03 17.93 8.43
C THR A 139 3.72 17.44 7.81
N THR A 140 3.58 17.47 6.48
CA THR A 140 2.36 17.08 5.76
C THR A 140 2.65 16.33 4.47
N GLY A 141 1.65 15.67 3.90
CA GLY A 141 1.76 15.05 2.58
C GLY A 141 1.98 16.09 1.47
N LEU A 142 2.82 15.74 0.50
CA LEU A 142 3.20 16.62 -0.63
C LEU A 142 2.75 16.10 -2.00
N LEU A 143 2.12 14.92 -2.05
CA LEU A 143 1.61 14.29 -3.28
C LEU A 143 0.66 15.25 -4.01
N GLY A 144 0.96 15.56 -5.28
CA GLY A 144 0.13 16.42 -6.13
C GLY A 144 0.01 17.88 -5.70
N ARG A 145 0.79 18.36 -4.71
CA ARG A 145 0.68 19.74 -4.18
C ARG A 145 1.53 20.76 -4.93
N PHE A 146 2.53 20.31 -5.69
CA PHE A 146 3.49 21.17 -6.37
C PHE A 146 3.60 20.78 -7.84
N GLU A 147 3.96 21.76 -8.67
CA GLU A 147 4.31 21.52 -10.06
C GLU A 147 5.55 20.63 -10.16
N VAL A 148 5.57 19.77 -11.17
CA VAL A 148 6.72 18.91 -11.47
C VAL A 148 7.95 19.77 -11.73
N GLY A 149 9.04 19.49 -11.02
CA GLY A 149 10.30 20.20 -11.17
C GLY A 149 10.39 21.53 -10.40
N ALA A 150 9.54 21.76 -9.40
CA ALA A 150 9.65 22.91 -8.52
C ALA A 150 11.07 23.05 -7.93
N ASP A 151 11.66 24.25 -8.01
CA ASP A 151 13.09 24.50 -7.71
C ASP A 151 13.54 23.96 -6.34
N PHE A 152 12.70 24.10 -5.31
CA PHE A 152 13.04 23.64 -3.95
C PHE A 152 13.13 22.11 -3.81
N LEU A 153 12.64 21.35 -4.80
CA LEU A 153 12.76 19.89 -4.85
C LEU A 153 14.08 19.42 -5.48
N GLU A 154 14.87 20.30 -6.11
CA GLU A 154 16.14 19.95 -6.75
C GLU A 154 17.08 19.13 -5.85
N PRO A 155 17.27 19.47 -4.55
CA PRO A 155 18.11 18.68 -3.64
C PRO A 155 17.58 17.27 -3.36
N LEU A 156 16.30 17.02 -3.65
CA LEU A 156 15.58 15.79 -3.33
C LEU A 156 15.33 14.88 -4.54
N LEU A 157 15.75 15.24 -5.75
CA LEU A 157 15.58 14.39 -6.94
C LEU A 157 16.16 12.98 -6.73
N GLY A 158 15.31 11.96 -6.93
CA GLY A 158 15.64 10.55 -6.70
C GLY A 158 15.70 10.13 -5.23
N ARG A 159 15.34 11.02 -4.29
CA ARG A 159 15.36 10.77 -2.84
C ARG A 159 13.96 10.59 -2.27
N ARG A 160 13.88 10.08 -1.04
CA ARG A 160 12.63 9.94 -0.29
C ARG A 160 12.30 11.20 0.49
N ILE A 161 11.00 11.45 0.63
CA ILE A 161 10.44 12.38 1.61
C ILE A 161 9.56 11.56 2.55
N PHE A 162 9.72 11.74 3.85
CA PHE A 162 8.83 11.16 4.85
C PHE A 162 7.91 12.23 5.42
N TYR A 163 6.65 11.88 5.71
CA TYR A 163 5.78 12.70 6.56
C TYR A 163 5.07 11.83 7.60
N PRO A 164 4.78 12.35 8.80
CA PRO A 164 4.21 11.55 9.88
C PRO A 164 2.74 11.22 9.58
N SER A 165 2.27 10.06 10.06
CA SER A 165 0.85 9.93 10.34
C SER A 165 0.41 11.03 11.32
N SER A 166 -0.76 11.61 11.11
CA SER A 166 -1.24 12.77 11.87
C SER A 166 -2.63 12.59 12.48
N GLU A 167 -3.42 11.66 11.96
CA GLU A 167 -4.80 11.44 12.40
C GLU A 167 -4.86 10.73 13.76
N GLU A 168 -5.71 11.25 14.65
CA GLU A 168 -5.99 10.62 15.94
C GLU A 168 -7.10 9.57 15.85
N GLY A 169 -7.14 8.65 16.82
CA GLY A 169 -8.23 7.70 16.97
C GLY A 169 -8.25 6.53 15.97
N ILE A 170 -7.29 6.45 15.05
CA ILE A 170 -7.14 5.33 14.12
C ILE A 170 -6.10 4.34 14.65
N GLU A 171 -6.55 3.15 15.02
CA GLU A 171 -5.68 2.08 15.53
C GLU A 171 -4.57 1.73 14.52
N GLY A 172 -3.31 1.75 14.98
CA GLY A 172 -2.14 1.35 14.18
C GLY A 172 -1.53 2.46 13.31
N THR A 173 -2.08 3.67 13.35
CA THR A 173 -1.54 4.83 12.63
C THR A 173 -1.71 6.14 13.41
N ALA A 174 -1.58 6.08 14.74
CA ALA A 174 -1.58 7.26 15.60
C ALA A 174 -0.51 8.29 15.16
N PRO A 175 -0.57 9.55 15.64
CA PRO A 175 0.41 10.56 15.29
C PRO A 175 1.86 10.07 15.44
N CYS A 176 2.68 10.28 14.41
CA CYS A 176 4.08 9.83 14.29
C CYS A 176 4.33 8.30 14.38
N GLN A 177 3.31 7.48 14.63
CA GLN A 177 3.44 6.02 14.70
C GLN A 177 3.89 5.41 13.36
N ARG A 178 3.57 6.08 12.25
CA ARG A 178 3.96 5.70 10.89
C ARG A 178 4.60 6.88 10.18
N ALA A 179 5.43 6.58 9.19
CA ALA A 179 5.96 7.56 8.27
C ALA A 179 5.51 7.21 6.86
N TYR A 180 4.70 8.05 6.26
CA TYR A 180 4.30 7.86 4.88
C TYR A 180 5.48 8.20 3.96
N THR A 181 5.79 7.31 3.03
CA THR A 181 6.95 7.43 2.15
C THR A 181 6.55 8.00 0.79
N LEU A 182 7.05 9.20 0.51
CA LEU A 182 7.06 9.82 -0.81
C LEU A 182 8.45 9.68 -1.45
N ILE A 183 8.51 9.81 -2.76
CA ILE A 183 9.73 9.74 -3.56
C ILE A 183 9.64 10.85 -4.61
N VAL A 184 10.68 11.66 -4.72
CA VAL A 184 10.80 12.63 -5.80
C VAL A 184 11.44 11.94 -6.99
N SER A 185 10.76 11.91 -8.13
CA SER A 185 11.31 11.35 -9.37
C SER A 185 12.54 12.13 -9.85
N PRO A 186 13.38 11.55 -10.73
CA PRO A 186 14.42 12.29 -11.44
C PRO A 186 13.89 13.52 -12.19
N GLU A 187 12.62 13.48 -12.61
CA GLU A 187 11.92 14.57 -13.28
C GLU A 187 11.35 15.62 -12.31
N GLY A 188 11.42 15.40 -11.00
CA GLY A 188 10.94 16.34 -9.98
C GLY A 188 9.46 16.19 -9.62
N GLU A 189 8.84 15.06 -9.92
CA GLU A 189 7.48 14.73 -9.52
C GLU A 189 7.47 14.03 -8.15
N VAL A 190 6.60 14.46 -7.24
CA VAL A 190 6.45 13.82 -5.93
C VAL A 190 5.40 12.73 -6.01
N LEU A 191 5.84 11.48 -5.93
CA LEU A 191 4.98 10.28 -5.97
C LEU A 191 5.18 9.44 -4.70
N HIS A 192 4.51 8.30 -4.61
CA HIS A 192 4.61 7.36 -3.50
C HIS A 192 4.96 5.94 -3.97
N VAL A 193 5.32 5.05 -3.05
CA VAL A 193 5.84 3.69 -3.35
C VAL A 193 4.93 2.87 -4.28
N ASN A 194 3.62 3.15 -4.28
CA ASN A 194 2.64 2.47 -5.14
C ASN A 194 2.41 3.14 -6.51
N ARG A 195 3.39 3.88 -7.07
CA ARG A 195 3.25 4.55 -8.39
C ARG A 195 4.31 4.22 -9.43
N PHE A 196 5.33 3.44 -9.08
CA PHE A 196 6.48 3.25 -9.96
C PHE A 196 6.49 1.91 -10.71
N HIS A 197 5.33 1.30 -10.97
CA HIS A 197 5.30 -0.05 -11.54
C HIS A 197 5.51 -0.08 -13.07
N ASP A 198 5.38 1.04 -13.76
CA ASP A 198 5.69 1.22 -15.18
C ASP A 198 7.03 1.92 -15.44
N THR A 199 7.74 2.33 -14.40
CA THR A 199 8.95 3.16 -14.54
C THR A 199 10.24 2.32 -14.52
N PRO A 200 11.20 2.54 -15.46
CA PRO A 200 12.47 1.80 -15.47
C PRO A 200 13.35 2.02 -14.22
N TRP A 201 13.44 3.26 -13.73
CA TRP A 201 14.29 3.62 -12.59
C TRP A 201 13.68 3.30 -11.21
N ALA A 202 12.46 2.77 -11.17
CA ALA A 202 11.62 2.54 -9.99
C ALA A 202 12.39 2.16 -8.70
N PRO A 203 11.89 2.59 -7.53
CA PRO A 203 12.47 2.23 -6.24
C PRO A 203 12.43 0.71 -6.03
N VAL A 204 13.30 0.23 -5.13
CA VAL A 204 13.56 -1.21 -4.96
C VAL A 204 12.31 -1.98 -4.56
N GLU A 205 11.44 -1.38 -3.77
CA GLU A 205 10.16 -1.90 -3.30
C GLU A 205 9.26 -2.27 -4.50
N SER A 206 9.07 -1.35 -5.44
CA SER A 206 8.29 -1.60 -6.66
C SER A 206 9.00 -2.60 -7.57
N ARG A 207 10.33 -2.53 -7.71
CA ARG A 207 11.09 -3.52 -8.51
C ARG A 207 10.97 -4.94 -7.96
N CYS A 208 11.05 -5.12 -6.65
CA CYS A 208 10.90 -6.41 -6.00
C CYS A 208 9.53 -7.04 -6.33
N ALA A 209 8.45 -6.27 -6.20
CA ALA A 209 7.11 -6.73 -6.57
C ALA A 209 7.03 -7.11 -8.05
N ARG A 210 7.52 -6.26 -8.96
CA ARG A 210 7.50 -6.56 -10.41
C ARG A 210 8.31 -7.80 -10.78
N ASN A 211 9.50 -7.94 -10.21
CA ASN A 211 10.38 -9.07 -10.48
C ASN A 211 9.75 -10.38 -9.99
N LEU A 212 9.10 -10.35 -8.81
CA LEU A 212 8.34 -11.48 -8.33
C LEU A 212 7.17 -11.81 -9.26
N MET A 213 6.36 -10.82 -9.62
CA MET A 213 5.23 -11.02 -10.55
C MET A 213 5.70 -11.57 -11.91
N ALA A 214 6.82 -11.07 -12.45
CA ALA A 214 7.38 -11.57 -13.70
C ALA A 214 7.89 -13.01 -13.60
N ARG A 215 8.29 -13.45 -12.40
CA ARG A 215 8.73 -14.82 -12.13
C ARG A 215 7.57 -15.79 -11.97
N ILE A 216 6.47 -15.35 -11.37
CA ILE A 216 5.33 -16.24 -11.02
C ILE A 216 4.15 -16.13 -12.00
N GLU A 217 4.13 -15.09 -12.85
CA GLU A 217 3.09 -14.79 -13.84
C GLU A 217 1.67 -14.96 -13.25
N PRO A 218 1.26 -14.10 -12.29
CA PRO A 218 0.06 -14.35 -11.50
C PRO A 218 -1.21 -14.24 -12.34
N GLY A 219 -2.15 -15.16 -12.14
CA GLY A 219 -3.48 -15.10 -12.75
C GLY A 219 -4.46 -14.19 -12.01
N LEU A 220 -4.12 -13.79 -10.78
CA LEU A 220 -4.90 -12.85 -9.95
C LEU A 220 -3.94 -12.01 -9.10
N THR A 221 -4.15 -10.70 -9.08
CA THR A 221 -3.39 -9.77 -8.23
C THR A 221 -4.30 -9.01 -7.28
N LEU A 222 -4.04 -9.10 -5.97
CA LEU A 222 -4.78 -8.40 -4.92
C LEU A 222 -3.83 -7.46 -4.16
N ASP A 223 -4.14 -6.17 -4.14
CA ASP A 223 -3.40 -5.17 -3.36
C ASP A 223 -4.29 -4.64 -2.23
N LEU A 224 -3.87 -4.84 -0.98
CA LEU A 224 -4.67 -4.56 0.21
C LEU A 224 -4.28 -3.19 0.79
N HIS A 225 -5.21 -2.25 0.77
CA HIS A 225 -5.07 -0.83 1.13
C HIS A 225 -6.16 -0.40 2.11
N GLU A 226 -6.06 0.85 2.55
CA GLU A 226 -7.07 1.54 3.33
C GLU A 226 -7.23 2.99 2.86
N TYR A 227 -8.38 3.60 3.14
CA TYR A 227 -8.64 5.00 2.83
C TYR A 227 -9.29 5.73 4.01
N GLY A 228 -9.23 7.06 4.02
CA GLY A 228 -9.68 7.89 5.15
C GLY A 228 -11.18 7.88 5.48
N GLY A 229 -12.01 7.03 4.87
CA GLY A 229 -13.44 6.90 5.17
C GLY A 229 -13.79 5.85 6.22
N ASP A 230 -15.07 5.52 6.32
CA ASP A 230 -15.65 4.59 7.30
C ASP A 230 -16.33 3.36 6.67
N GLY A 231 -16.25 3.21 5.36
CA GLY A 231 -16.86 2.11 4.60
C GLY A 231 -15.83 1.27 3.87
N PHE A 232 -16.28 0.28 3.12
CA PHE A 232 -15.48 -0.55 2.23
C PHE A 232 -15.73 -0.18 0.78
N TRP A 233 -14.68 -0.22 -0.03
CA TRP A 233 -14.79 -0.27 -1.48
C TRP A 233 -13.60 -1.04 -2.06
N PHE A 234 -13.61 -1.27 -3.36
CA PHE A 234 -12.42 -1.69 -4.09
C PHE A 234 -12.44 -1.10 -5.48
N SER A 235 -11.27 -1.07 -6.12
CA SER A 235 -11.17 -0.84 -7.55
C SER A 235 -10.77 -2.09 -8.31
N ALA A 236 -11.48 -2.33 -9.41
CA ALA A 236 -11.18 -3.29 -10.47
C ALA A 236 -10.62 -2.54 -11.69
N ARG A 237 -10.16 -3.29 -12.70
CA ARG A 237 -9.68 -2.75 -13.97
C ARG A 237 -10.43 -3.37 -15.13
N HIS A 238 -10.61 -2.58 -16.19
CA HIS A 238 -10.99 -3.15 -17.48
C HIS A 238 -9.84 -3.94 -18.07
N GLN A 239 -10.16 -5.14 -18.54
CA GLN A 239 -9.22 -6.12 -19.02
C GLN A 239 -9.08 -6.08 -20.54
N ARG A 240 -7.95 -6.59 -21.02
CA ARG A 240 -7.62 -6.60 -22.45
C ARG A 240 -8.32 -7.72 -23.21
N SER A 241 -8.69 -8.80 -22.51
CA SER A 241 -9.37 -9.96 -23.07
C SER A 241 -10.81 -10.03 -22.56
N GLU A 242 -11.71 -10.52 -23.39
CA GLU A 242 -13.12 -10.69 -23.02
C GLU A 242 -13.28 -11.71 -21.87
N ASP A 243 -12.47 -12.76 -21.86
CA ASP A 243 -12.51 -13.77 -20.80
C ASP A 243 -12.07 -13.19 -19.44
N ASP A 244 -10.98 -12.42 -19.40
CA ASP A 244 -10.53 -11.75 -18.17
C ASP A 244 -11.55 -10.71 -17.70
N GLU A 245 -12.17 -9.95 -18.60
CA GLU A 245 -13.21 -8.97 -18.26
C GLU A 245 -14.42 -9.65 -17.58
N ILE A 246 -14.88 -10.78 -18.13
CA ILE A 246 -15.98 -11.56 -17.57
C ILE A 246 -15.63 -12.06 -16.16
N TRP A 247 -14.42 -12.58 -15.98
CA TRP A 247 -13.99 -13.13 -14.69
C TRP A 247 -13.71 -12.05 -13.65
N GLU A 248 -13.13 -10.91 -14.03
CA GLU A 248 -12.93 -9.76 -13.14
C GLU A 248 -14.28 -9.21 -12.66
N LYS A 249 -15.25 -9.07 -13.56
CA LYS A 249 -16.61 -8.67 -13.19
C LYS A 249 -17.28 -9.67 -12.23
N ARG A 250 -17.13 -10.97 -12.47
CA ARG A 250 -17.66 -12.00 -11.56
C ARG A 250 -17.02 -11.94 -10.18
N MET A 251 -15.71 -11.76 -10.11
CA MET A 251 -15.00 -11.59 -8.85
C MET A 251 -15.47 -10.31 -8.13
N ALA A 252 -15.56 -9.18 -8.84
CA ALA A 252 -16.06 -7.92 -8.30
C ALA A 252 -17.47 -8.06 -7.72
N ASP A 253 -18.41 -8.64 -8.48
CA ASP A 253 -19.80 -8.86 -8.06
C ASP A 253 -19.86 -9.74 -6.79
N SER A 254 -19.06 -10.81 -6.73
CA SER A 254 -19.04 -11.71 -5.58
C SER A 254 -18.39 -11.06 -4.36
N MET A 255 -17.28 -10.33 -4.54
CA MET A 255 -16.60 -9.60 -3.46
C MET A 255 -17.53 -8.60 -2.78
N ILE A 256 -18.20 -7.74 -3.56
CA ILE A 256 -19.07 -6.71 -2.98
C ILE A 256 -20.26 -7.34 -2.25
N ARG A 257 -20.88 -8.39 -2.83
CA ARG A 257 -21.98 -9.10 -2.18
C ARG A 257 -21.55 -9.73 -0.86
N ALA A 258 -20.40 -10.40 -0.83
CA ALA A 258 -19.90 -11.03 0.39
C ALA A 258 -19.68 -10.00 1.52
N VAL A 259 -19.13 -8.82 1.19
CA VAL A 259 -18.92 -7.74 2.17
C VAL A 259 -20.24 -7.12 2.63
N VAL A 260 -21.20 -6.92 1.72
CA VAL A 260 -22.55 -6.46 2.09
C VAL A 260 -23.25 -7.47 3.01
N ASP A 261 -23.17 -8.76 2.68
CA ASP A 261 -23.81 -9.84 3.44
C ASP A 261 -23.17 -10.04 4.81
N SER A 262 -21.89 -9.67 5.00
CA SER A 262 -21.25 -9.66 6.32
C SER A 262 -21.73 -8.51 7.21
N GLY A 263 -22.50 -7.56 6.67
CA GLY A 263 -22.98 -6.38 7.38
C GLY A 263 -21.95 -5.26 7.52
N ALA A 264 -20.80 -5.36 6.83
CA ALA A 264 -19.81 -4.29 6.81
C ALA A 264 -20.36 -3.07 6.06
N GLN A 265 -20.00 -1.88 6.52
CA GLN A 265 -20.38 -0.65 5.86
C GLN A 265 -19.66 -0.53 4.50
N ILE A 266 -20.38 -0.16 3.45
CA ILE A 266 -19.83 0.15 2.12
C ILE A 266 -19.66 1.67 1.99
N ALA A 267 -18.70 2.10 1.17
CA ALA A 267 -18.54 3.51 0.84
C ALA A 267 -19.86 4.13 0.33
N PRO A 268 -20.12 5.43 0.64
CA PRO A 268 -21.37 6.07 0.26
C PRO A 268 -21.65 6.01 -1.24
N GLN A 269 -22.93 5.99 -1.62
CA GLN A 269 -23.33 6.03 -3.02
C GLN A 269 -22.75 7.29 -3.70
N GLY A 270 -22.12 7.10 -4.87
CA GLY A 270 -21.48 8.17 -5.63
C GLY A 270 -20.09 8.57 -5.13
N TYR A 271 -19.56 7.90 -4.10
CA TYR A 271 -18.15 8.05 -3.72
C TYR A 271 -17.23 7.61 -4.87
N ALA A 272 -16.26 8.46 -5.21
CA ALA A 272 -15.16 8.15 -6.09
C ALA A 272 -13.89 8.87 -5.58
N PRO A 273 -12.73 8.21 -5.49
CA PRO A 273 -11.49 8.84 -5.02
C PRO A 273 -10.95 9.90 -5.99
N GLY A 274 -11.40 9.90 -7.25
CA GLY A 274 -10.97 10.84 -8.27
C GLY A 274 -11.82 10.73 -9.55
N PRO A 275 -11.60 11.62 -10.52
CA PRO A 275 -12.38 11.65 -11.77
C PRO A 275 -12.05 10.48 -12.72
N PHE A 276 -10.95 9.76 -12.49
CA PHE A 276 -10.46 8.65 -13.31
C PHE A 276 -11.06 7.29 -12.90
N PHE A 277 -12.26 7.29 -12.33
CA PHE A 277 -13.00 6.09 -11.96
C PHE A 277 -14.38 6.07 -12.63
N GLU A 278 -14.76 4.91 -13.17
CA GLU A 278 -16.16 4.62 -13.48
C GLU A 278 -16.81 3.96 -12.25
N THR A 279 -18.00 4.42 -11.88
CA THR A 279 -18.73 3.89 -10.72
C THR A 279 -19.66 2.75 -11.15
N GLY A 280 -19.54 1.59 -10.50
CA GLY A 280 -20.47 0.46 -10.62
C GLY A 280 -21.55 0.48 -9.53
N GLU A 281 -21.84 -0.70 -8.97
CA GLU A 281 -22.62 -0.81 -7.73
C GLU A 281 -21.89 -0.10 -6.56
N PRO A 282 -22.59 0.30 -5.49
CA PRO A 282 -21.93 0.91 -4.33
C PRO A 282 -20.73 0.09 -3.86
N GLY A 283 -19.56 0.74 -3.74
CA GLY A 283 -18.29 0.08 -3.36
C GLY A 283 -17.52 -0.58 -4.49
N VAL A 284 -18.05 -0.63 -5.73
CA VAL A 284 -17.35 -1.17 -6.90
C VAL A 284 -16.94 -0.04 -7.82
N LEU A 285 -15.64 0.20 -7.94
CA LEU A 285 -15.08 1.22 -8.83
C LEU A 285 -14.22 0.58 -9.92
N TRP A 286 -14.21 1.17 -11.11
CA TRP A 286 -13.36 0.73 -12.23
C TRP A 286 -12.34 1.84 -12.51
N LEU A 287 -11.06 1.56 -12.24
CA LEU A 287 -9.99 2.55 -12.37
C LEU A 287 -9.51 2.62 -13.83
N ILE A 288 -9.58 3.81 -14.44
CA ILE A 288 -9.04 4.07 -15.77
C ILE A 288 -7.60 4.58 -15.63
N ALA A 289 -6.64 3.65 -15.57
CA ALA A 289 -5.24 3.99 -15.24
C ALA A 289 -4.60 5.03 -16.16
N ALA A 290 -5.00 5.05 -17.45
CA ALA A 290 -4.50 6.00 -18.43
C ALA A 290 -4.89 7.47 -18.16
N GLU A 291 -5.94 7.70 -17.35
CA GLU A 291 -6.45 9.04 -17.04
C GLU A 291 -5.89 9.61 -15.72
N ARG A 292 -5.27 8.78 -14.86
CA ARG A 292 -4.77 9.23 -13.56
C ARG A 292 -3.56 10.16 -13.67
N GLY A 293 -2.68 9.92 -14.63
CA GLY A 293 -1.49 10.77 -14.88
C GLY A 293 -0.29 10.57 -13.94
N GLU A 294 -0.32 9.59 -13.03
CA GLU A 294 0.71 9.35 -11.98
C GLU A 294 1.50 8.04 -12.18
N GLY A 295 1.55 7.51 -13.41
CA GLY A 295 2.08 6.17 -13.68
C GLY A 295 1.18 5.05 -13.13
N LEU A 296 1.64 3.79 -13.24
CA LEU A 296 0.86 2.61 -12.84
C LEU A 296 1.08 2.27 -11.36
N ASN A 297 -0.03 1.99 -10.67
CA ASN A 297 0.03 1.33 -9.37
C ASN A 297 0.19 -0.19 -9.57
N LEU A 298 0.39 -0.94 -8.49
CA LEU A 298 0.67 -2.37 -8.59
C LEU A 298 -0.44 -3.14 -9.31
N ALA A 299 -1.69 -2.84 -8.98
CA ALA A 299 -2.82 -3.55 -9.54
C ALA A 299 -3.11 -3.09 -10.99
N ASP A 300 -2.84 -1.83 -11.33
CA ASP A 300 -2.87 -1.37 -12.73
C ASP A 300 -1.80 -2.09 -13.57
N TYR A 301 -0.60 -2.28 -13.02
CA TYR A 301 0.46 -3.07 -13.65
C TYR A 301 0.06 -4.55 -13.78
N GLY A 302 -0.56 -5.12 -12.74
CA GLY A 302 -1.10 -6.48 -12.73
C GLY A 302 -2.10 -6.72 -13.85
N ALA A 303 -3.10 -5.84 -13.97
CA ALA A 303 -4.11 -5.87 -15.02
C ALA A 303 -3.53 -5.69 -16.43
N ASN A 304 -2.57 -4.79 -16.59
CA ASN A 304 -1.94 -4.55 -17.91
C ASN A 304 -1.13 -5.77 -18.41
N ARG A 305 -0.50 -6.49 -17.49
CA ARG A 305 0.50 -7.53 -17.81
C ARG A 305 0.00 -8.97 -17.71
N TYR A 306 -0.87 -9.28 -16.77
CA TYR A 306 -1.14 -10.68 -16.42
C TYR A 306 -2.63 -11.04 -16.46
N GLY A 307 -3.49 -10.34 -15.70
CA GLY A 307 -4.90 -10.69 -15.61
C GLY A 307 -5.64 -9.91 -14.52
N PRO A 308 -6.79 -10.43 -14.03
CA PRO A 308 -7.64 -9.72 -13.08
C PRO A 308 -6.89 -9.13 -11.88
N SER A 309 -7.22 -7.87 -11.53
CA SER A 309 -6.50 -7.20 -10.46
C SER A 309 -7.29 -6.16 -9.66
N PHE A 310 -7.23 -6.29 -8.34
CA PHE A 310 -8.02 -5.49 -7.41
C PHE A 310 -7.15 -4.69 -6.45
N THR A 311 -7.59 -3.47 -6.16
CA THR A 311 -7.14 -2.71 -4.98
C THR A 311 -8.28 -2.73 -3.99
N ILE A 312 -8.10 -3.39 -2.86
CA ILE A 312 -9.10 -3.57 -1.81
C ILE A 312 -8.92 -2.48 -0.77
N GLU A 313 -9.97 -1.77 -0.40
CA GLU A 313 -9.89 -0.53 0.38
C GLU A 313 -10.87 -0.57 1.56
N THR A 314 -10.33 -0.74 2.76
CA THR A 314 -11.13 -0.62 3.99
C THR A 314 -11.04 0.79 4.57
N GLY A 315 -12.15 1.30 5.09
CA GLY A 315 -12.20 2.62 5.71
C GLY A 315 -11.43 2.62 7.03
N MET A 316 -10.46 3.52 7.15
CA MET A 316 -9.63 3.64 8.36
C MET A 316 -10.44 3.96 9.62
N THR A 317 -11.64 4.55 9.46
CA THR A 317 -12.53 4.94 10.57
C THR A 317 -13.74 4.01 10.75
N MET A 318 -13.69 2.79 10.20
CA MET A 318 -14.70 1.76 10.45
C MET A 318 -14.91 1.52 11.96
N ARG A 319 -16.18 1.42 12.38
CA ARG A 319 -16.58 1.43 13.81
C ARG A 319 -16.07 0.25 14.61
N GLY A 320 -15.88 -0.91 13.98
CA GLY A 320 -15.30 -2.11 14.57
C GLY A 320 -13.77 -2.06 14.67
N GLY A 321 -13.15 -0.92 14.35
CA GLY A 321 -11.75 -0.64 14.59
C GLY A 321 -10.82 -1.48 13.71
N TYR A 322 -9.61 -1.75 14.20
CA TYR A 322 -8.61 -2.51 13.44
C TYR A 322 -9.10 -3.90 13.01
N ARG A 323 -9.83 -4.59 13.88
CA ARG A 323 -10.29 -5.95 13.62
C ARG A 323 -11.25 -6.02 12.44
N GLU A 324 -12.26 -5.14 12.41
CA GLU A 324 -13.25 -5.13 11.32
C GLU A 324 -12.60 -4.82 9.97
N ARG A 325 -11.65 -3.86 9.94
CA ARG A 325 -10.89 -3.53 8.73
C ARG A 325 -10.14 -4.77 8.21
N VAL A 326 -9.43 -5.48 9.09
CA VAL A 326 -8.71 -6.71 8.70
C VAL A 326 -9.66 -7.81 8.21
N GLU A 327 -10.72 -8.12 8.96
CA GLU A 327 -11.67 -9.17 8.61
C GLU A 327 -12.37 -8.90 7.27
N THR A 328 -12.74 -7.64 7.02
CA THR A 328 -13.41 -7.21 5.79
C THR A 328 -12.49 -7.33 4.58
N SER A 329 -11.23 -6.88 4.70
CA SER A 329 -10.23 -7.02 3.63
C SER A 329 -9.96 -8.50 3.32
N MET A 330 -9.80 -9.34 4.35
CA MET A 330 -9.61 -10.78 4.18
C MET A 330 -10.83 -11.47 3.56
N LEU A 331 -12.05 -11.07 3.91
CA LEU A 331 -13.28 -11.59 3.31
C LEU A 331 -13.34 -11.29 1.81
N ALA A 332 -13.07 -10.05 1.43
CA ALA A 332 -13.04 -9.64 0.03
C ALA A 332 -11.97 -10.43 -0.75
N ALA A 333 -10.74 -10.52 -0.23
CA ALA A 333 -9.65 -11.27 -0.86
C ALA A 333 -9.99 -12.76 -1.04
N ARG A 334 -10.46 -13.44 0.02
CA ARG A 334 -10.86 -14.86 -0.06
C ARG A 334 -11.99 -15.08 -1.06
N THR A 335 -12.94 -14.17 -1.14
CA THR A 335 -14.06 -14.26 -2.08
C THR A 335 -13.57 -14.14 -3.53
N ALA A 336 -12.68 -13.18 -3.81
CA ALA A 336 -12.06 -13.05 -5.13
C ALA A 336 -11.32 -14.33 -5.53
N ILE A 337 -10.53 -14.89 -4.61
CA ILE A 337 -9.77 -16.13 -4.81
C ILE A 337 -10.70 -17.32 -5.07
N SER A 338 -11.76 -17.48 -4.27
CA SER A 338 -12.73 -18.57 -4.47
C SER A 338 -13.37 -18.54 -5.85
N VAL A 339 -13.71 -17.36 -6.37
CA VAL A 339 -14.27 -17.21 -7.72
C VAL A 339 -13.20 -17.42 -8.79
N PHE A 340 -11.98 -16.97 -8.55
CA PHE A 340 -10.84 -17.26 -9.43
C PHE A 340 -10.57 -18.76 -9.54
N GLU A 341 -10.68 -19.53 -8.46
CA GLU A 341 -10.52 -20.98 -8.50
C GLU A 341 -11.54 -21.65 -9.42
N GLU A 342 -12.79 -21.16 -9.47
CA GLU A 342 -13.83 -21.68 -10.37
C GLU A 342 -13.42 -21.59 -11.85
N ARG A 343 -12.62 -20.58 -12.23
CA ARG A 343 -12.08 -20.44 -13.58
C ARG A 343 -11.13 -21.57 -13.95
N TRP A 344 -10.42 -22.11 -12.97
CA TRP A 344 -9.32 -23.06 -13.17
C TRP A 344 -9.61 -24.45 -12.59
N ARG A 345 -10.86 -24.74 -12.23
CA ARG A 345 -11.29 -26.05 -11.71
C ARG A 345 -11.05 -27.20 -12.66
#